data_AF-A0A7S0VVB4-F1
#
_entry.id   AF-A0A7S0VVB4-F1
#
_cell.length_a   1.000
_cell.length_b   1.000
_cell.length_c   1.000
_cell.angle_alpha   90.00
_cell.angle_beta   90.00
_cell.angle_gamma   90.00
#
_symmetry.space_group_name_H-M   'P 1'
#
loop_
_entity.id
_entity.type
_entity.pdbx_description
1 polymer ?
#
loop_
_entity_poly.entity_id
_entity_poly.type
_entity_poly.pdbx_seq_one_letter_code
_entity_poly.pdbx_strand_id
1 'polypeptide(L)'
;PPPYLGDGSLASDLHALLSPDDDRGVWFDHLNLALVAATVGCTVLESDPSYAGWAPAFDAVELVATLAYTLEYAMRLAAAPHDPRAGYSVRGYLASFFGTADLAALLPFYLDHGLARWG
;
A
#
# COMPACT_ATOMS: atom_id res chain seq x y z
N PRO A 1 -20.78 -9.11 23.49
CA PRO A 1 -19.47 -9.62 23.03
C PRO A 1 -19.52 -10.08 21.57
N PRO A 2 -18.59 -9.67 20.71
CA PRO A 2 -18.59 -10.15 19.33
C PRO A 2 -18.25 -11.66 19.27
N PRO A 3 -18.72 -12.41 18.25
CA PRO A 3 -18.89 -13.86 18.32
C PRO A 3 -17.65 -14.69 17.96
N TYR A 4 -16.48 -14.08 17.74
CA TYR A 4 -15.34 -14.71 17.08
C TYR A 4 -14.15 -15.04 18.00
N LEU A 5 -14.30 -14.89 19.32
CA LEU A 5 -13.25 -15.23 20.27
C LEU A 5 -13.28 -16.73 20.60
N GLY A 6 -12.45 -17.53 19.92
CA GLY A 6 -12.01 -18.84 20.44
C GLY A 6 -12.24 -20.09 19.59
N ASP A 7 -12.27 -20.02 18.25
CA ASP A 7 -12.45 -21.20 17.39
C ASP A 7 -11.14 -21.81 16.84
N GLY A 8 -9.97 -21.21 17.12
CA GLY A 8 -8.67 -21.70 16.64
C GLY A 8 -8.45 -21.49 15.13
N SER A 9 -9.27 -20.63 14.51
CA SER A 9 -9.16 -20.29 13.10
C SER A 9 -8.05 -19.27 12.86
N LEU A 10 -7.14 -19.58 11.93
CA LEU A 10 -6.10 -18.65 11.42
C LEU A 10 -6.66 -17.27 11.05
N ALA A 11 -7.93 -17.20 10.64
CA ALA A 11 -8.60 -15.95 10.30
C ALA A 11 -8.93 -15.09 11.54
N SER A 12 -9.22 -15.72 12.68
CA SER A 12 -9.44 -15.04 13.96
C SER A 12 -8.12 -14.49 14.52
N ASP A 13 -7.03 -15.28 14.43
CA ASP A 13 -5.69 -14.84 14.82
C ASP A 13 -5.18 -13.67 13.95
N LEU A 14 -5.43 -13.73 12.63
CA LEU A 14 -5.12 -12.62 11.71
C LEU A 14 -5.95 -11.37 12.02
N HIS A 15 -7.24 -11.52 12.32
CA HIS A 15 -8.10 -10.38 12.66
C HIS A 15 -7.69 -9.74 14.00
N ALA A 16 -7.28 -10.52 14.99
CA ALA A 16 -6.74 -10.03 16.25
C ALA A 16 -5.41 -9.28 16.06
N LEU A 17 -4.54 -9.75 15.15
CA LEU A 17 -3.30 -9.06 14.78
C LEU A 17 -3.52 -7.75 14.01
N LEU A 18 -4.60 -7.67 13.23
CA LEU A 18 -4.92 -6.52 12.38
C LEU A 18 -5.90 -5.52 13.02
N SER A 19 -6.33 -5.77 14.26
CA SER A 19 -7.27 -4.90 14.97
C SER A 19 -6.61 -3.57 15.37
N PRO A 20 -7.31 -2.42 15.30
CA PRO A 20 -6.70 -1.08 15.33
C PRO A 20 -6.08 -0.61 16.67
N ASP A 21 -6.02 -1.47 17.69
CA ASP A 21 -5.33 -1.23 18.97
C ASP A 21 -3.88 -1.75 18.98
N ASP A 22 -3.37 -2.25 17.84
CA ASP A 22 -2.01 -2.78 17.69
C ASP A 22 -1.06 -1.75 17.06
N ASP A 23 0.09 -1.49 17.71
CA ASP A 23 1.13 -0.52 17.31
C ASP A 23 1.63 -0.72 15.87
N ARG A 24 1.41 -1.90 15.30
CA ARG A 24 1.76 -2.28 13.93
C ARG A 24 1.09 -1.40 12.89
N GLY A 25 -0.20 -1.07 13.06
CA GLY A 25 -0.94 -0.23 12.10
C GLY A 25 -0.34 1.17 11.97
N VAL A 26 0.08 1.74 13.09
CA VAL A 26 0.73 3.07 13.13
C VAL A 26 2.12 3.03 12.48
N TRP A 27 2.89 1.95 12.68
CA TRP A 27 4.17 1.78 12.01
C TRP A 27 4.03 1.65 10.49
N PHE A 28 2.99 0.98 10.00
CA PHE A 28 2.68 0.90 8.57
C PHE A 28 2.31 2.26 7.99
N ASP A 29 1.48 3.05 8.68
CA ASP A 29 1.14 4.41 8.24
C ASP A 29 2.39 5.31 8.12
N HIS A 30 3.31 5.22 9.08
CA HIS A 30 4.59 5.96 9.03
C HIS A 30 5.49 5.47 7.89
N LEU A 31 5.54 4.15 7.62
CA LEU A 31 6.30 3.59 6.52
C LEU A 31 5.81 4.12 5.18
N ASN A 32 4.49 4.13 4.97
CA ASN A 32 3.90 4.65 3.74
C ASN A 32 4.15 6.13 3.53
N LEU A 33 3.99 6.91 4.60
CA LEU A 33 4.27 8.34 4.56
C LEU A 33 5.73 8.61 4.20
N ALA A 34 6.66 7.83 4.78
CA ALA A 34 8.07 7.92 4.46
C ALA A 34 8.36 7.54 3.01
N LEU A 35 7.73 6.48 2.49
CA LEU A 35 7.86 6.05 1.10
C LEU A 35 7.30 7.10 0.12
N VAL A 36 6.16 7.75 0.43
CA VAL A 36 5.60 8.81 -0.42
C VAL A 36 6.54 10.00 -0.44
N ALA A 37 7.04 10.40 0.73
CA ALA A 37 8.00 11.50 0.82
C ALA A 37 9.30 11.19 0.06
N ALA A 38 9.78 9.94 0.11
CA ALA A 38 10.96 9.49 -0.61
C ALA A 38 10.75 9.50 -2.12
N THR A 39 9.64 8.96 -2.63
CA THR A 39 9.36 8.94 -4.07
C THR A 39 9.16 10.34 -4.62
N VAL A 40 8.39 11.19 -3.94
CA VAL A 40 8.23 12.62 -4.31
C VAL A 40 9.58 13.33 -4.31
N GLY A 41 10.43 13.08 -3.31
CA GLY A 41 11.79 13.63 -3.27
C GLY A 41 12.64 13.18 -4.46
N CYS A 42 12.58 11.90 -4.83
CA CYS A 42 13.28 11.36 -5.99
C CYS A 42 12.79 12.01 -7.29
N THR A 43 11.47 12.09 -7.51
CA THR A 43 10.89 12.75 -8.70
C THR A 43 11.33 14.21 -8.82
N VAL A 44 11.40 14.95 -7.70
CA VAL A 44 11.89 16.33 -7.71
C VAL A 44 13.37 16.39 -8.07
N LEU A 45 14.21 15.51 -7.52
CA LEU A 45 15.65 15.48 -7.83
C LEU A 45 15.92 15.04 -9.27
N GLU A 46 15.14 14.08 -9.77
CA GLU A 46 15.22 13.60 -11.15
C GLU A 46 14.89 14.70 -12.18
N SER A 47 14.03 15.66 -11.82
CA SER A 47 13.70 16.79 -12.69
C SER A 47 14.87 17.73 -13.00
N ASP A 48 15.95 17.67 -12.20
CA ASP A 48 17.16 18.46 -12.42
C ASP A 48 18.21 17.63 -13.19
N PRO A 49 18.65 18.08 -14.38
CA PRO A 49 19.64 17.37 -15.20
C PRO A 49 20.99 17.16 -14.51
N SER A 50 21.29 17.91 -13.44
CA SER A 50 22.48 17.72 -12.59
C SER A 50 22.51 16.34 -11.93
N TYR A 51 21.35 15.71 -11.72
CA TYR A 51 21.21 14.38 -11.11
C TYR A 51 20.97 13.25 -12.11
N ALA A 52 21.13 13.49 -13.42
CA ALA A 52 20.91 12.47 -14.45
C ALA A 52 21.74 11.17 -14.25
N GLY A 53 22.90 11.26 -13.60
CA GLY A 53 23.73 10.10 -13.25
C GLY A 53 23.13 9.19 -12.17
N TRP A 54 22.09 9.63 -11.47
CA TRP A 54 21.42 8.91 -10.38
C TRP A 54 20.10 8.26 -10.81
N ALA A 55 19.73 8.34 -12.10
CA ALA A 55 18.49 7.74 -12.62
C ALA A 55 18.27 6.28 -12.16
N PRO A 56 19.27 5.36 -12.21
CA PRO A 56 19.05 3.99 -11.74
C PRO A 56 18.72 3.89 -10.25
N ALA A 57 19.15 4.85 -9.43
CA ALA A 57 18.83 4.88 -8.02
C ALA A 57 17.40 5.40 -7.78
N PHE A 58 16.94 6.39 -8.56
CA PHE A 58 15.55 6.86 -8.52
C PHE A 58 14.59 5.75 -8.95
N ASP A 59 14.88 5.06 -10.05
CA ASP A 59 14.12 3.89 -10.52
C ASP A 59 14.02 2.80 -9.44
N ALA A 60 15.14 2.52 -8.75
CA ALA A 60 15.17 1.53 -7.69
C ALA A 60 14.29 1.93 -6.49
N VAL A 61 14.31 3.21 -6.10
CA VAL A 61 13.45 3.73 -5.02
C VAL A 61 11.98 3.61 -5.42
N GLU A 62 11.63 4.01 -6.63
CA GLU A 62 10.27 3.92 -7.15
C GLU A 62 9.77 2.46 -7.21
N LEU A 63 10.62 1.54 -7.69
CA LEU A 63 10.31 0.11 -7.70
C LEU A 63 10.08 -0.43 -6.29
N VAL A 64 10.96 -0.12 -5.34
CA VAL A 64 10.86 -0.59 -3.94
C VAL A 64 9.58 -0.05 -3.29
N ALA A 65 9.29 1.24 -3.47
CA ALA A 65 8.08 1.86 -2.96
C ALA A 65 6.83 1.21 -3.57
N THR A 66 6.82 1.00 -4.88
CA THR A 66 5.71 0.34 -5.59
C THR A 66 5.46 -1.07 -5.06
N LEU A 67 6.52 -1.87 -4.87
CA LEU A 67 6.40 -3.21 -4.31
C LEU A 67 5.87 -3.19 -2.87
N ALA A 68 6.31 -2.24 -2.05
CA ALA A 68 5.84 -2.09 -0.68
C ALA A 68 4.34 -1.76 -0.63
N TYR A 69 3.89 -0.76 -1.42
CA TYR A 69 2.46 -0.42 -1.52
C TYR A 69 1.62 -1.57 -2.09
N THR A 70 2.16 -2.32 -3.06
CA THR A 70 1.48 -3.49 -3.63
C THR A 70 1.26 -4.57 -2.57
N LEU A 71 2.29 -4.87 -1.77
CA LEU A 71 2.21 -5.87 -0.72
C LEU A 71 1.23 -5.43 0.37
N GLU A 72 1.30 -4.18 0.81
CA GLU A 72 0.38 -3.64 1.79
C GLU A 72 -1.07 -3.72 1.31
N TYR A 73 -1.33 -3.28 0.08
CA TYR A 73 -2.65 -3.35 -0.51
C TYR A 73 -3.18 -4.79 -0.55
N ALA A 74 -2.34 -5.77 -0.91
CA ALA A 74 -2.70 -7.19 -0.89
C ALA A 74 -3.02 -7.69 0.53
N MET A 75 -2.25 -7.27 1.54
CA MET A 75 -2.52 -7.61 2.94
C MET A 75 -3.87 -7.03 3.41
N ARG A 76 -4.15 -5.76 3.09
CA ARG A 76 -5.43 -5.11 3.43
C ARG A 76 -6.60 -5.77 2.70
N LEU A 77 -6.41 -6.18 1.45
CA LEU A 77 -7.42 -6.91 0.68
C LEU A 77 -7.75 -8.28 1.29
N ALA A 78 -6.72 -8.99 1.80
CA ALA A 78 -6.90 -10.25 2.52
C ALA A 78 -7.58 -10.05 3.89
N ALA A 79 -7.33 -8.91 4.55
CA ALA A 79 -7.96 -8.53 5.82
C ALA A 79 -9.41 -8.02 5.66
N ALA A 80 -9.77 -7.49 4.49
CA ALA A 80 -11.06 -6.84 4.20
C ALA A 80 -12.33 -7.64 4.58
N PRO A 81 -12.40 -8.98 4.45
CA PRO A 81 -13.56 -9.75 4.90
C PRO A 81 -13.80 -9.68 6.41
N HIS A 82 -12.79 -9.31 7.19
CA HIS A 82 -12.85 -9.21 8.65
C HIS A 82 -12.84 -7.75 9.12
N ASP A 83 -12.59 -6.78 8.24
CA ASP A 83 -12.55 -5.37 8.62
C ASP A 83 -13.95 -4.71 8.54
N PRO A 84 -14.50 -4.20 9.66
CA PRO A 84 -15.75 -3.43 9.64
C PRO A 84 -15.68 -2.17 8.78
N ARG A 85 -14.51 -1.55 8.63
CA ARG A 85 -14.31 -0.36 7.77
C ARG A 85 -14.45 -0.69 6.28
N ALA A 86 -14.17 -1.94 5.92
CA ALA A 86 -14.38 -2.50 4.59
C ALA A 86 -15.82 -3.04 4.36
N GLY A 87 -16.71 -2.89 5.34
CA GLY A 87 -18.04 -3.49 5.29
C GLY A 87 -17.98 -5.02 5.22
N TYR A 88 -16.94 -5.65 5.81
CA TYR A 88 -16.69 -7.09 5.79
C TYR A 88 -16.62 -7.69 4.38
N SER A 89 -16.22 -6.89 3.38
CA SER A 89 -16.14 -7.36 2.01
C SER A 89 -14.98 -6.73 1.26
N VAL A 90 -14.33 -7.54 0.42
CA VAL A 90 -13.29 -7.11 -0.52
C VAL A 90 -13.79 -5.96 -1.39
N ARG A 91 -15.05 -6.03 -1.86
CA ARG A 91 -15.67 -4.98 -2.68
C ARG A 91 -15.90 -3.68 -1.92
N GLY A 92 -16.24 -3.76 -0.63
CA GLY A 92 -16.39 -2.60 0.24
C GLY A 92 -15.06 -1.93 0.52
N TYR A 93 -13.97 -2.69 0.68
CA TYR A 93 -12.62 -2.13 0.77
C TYR A 93 -12.20 -1.41 -0.53
N LEU A 94 -12.42 -2.04 -1.69
CA LEU A 94 -12.13 -1.45 -3.00
C LEU A 94 -12.86 -0.13 -3.25
N ALA A 95 -14.08 0.00 -2.75
CA ALA A 95 -14.89 1.21 -2.86
C ALA A 95 -14.64 2.22 -1.73
N SER A 96 -13.76 1.91 -0.77
CA SER A 96 -13.44 2.79 0.35
C SER A 96 -12.40 3.85 -0.04
N PHE A 97 -12.39 4.97 0.67
CA PHE A 97 -11.42 6.05 0.46
C PHE A 97 -9.96 5.55 0.53
N PHE A 98 -9.66 4.67 1.49
CA PHE A 98 -8.33 4.08 1.66
C PHE A 98 -7.95 3.14 0.52
N GLY A 99 -8.89 2.29 0.07
CA GLY A 99 -8.68 1.42 -1.09
C GLY A 99 -8.42 2.21 -2.37
N THR A 100 -9.13 3.34 -2.56
CA THR A 100 -8.88 4.22 -3.72
C THR A 100 -7.57 5.01 -3.62
N ALA A 101 -7.14 5.39 -2.40
CA ALA A 101 -5.88 6.09 -2.20
C ALA A 101 -4.67 5.19 -2.47
N ASP A 102 -4.70 3.93 -2.00
CA ASP A 102 -3.67 2.94 -2.34
C ASP A 102 -3.61 2.71 -3.85
N LEU A 103 -4.76 2.59 -4.52
CA LEU A 103 -4.82 2.40 -5.97
C LEU A 103 -4.23 3.60 -6.74
N ALA A 104 -4.48 4.81 -6.25
CA ALA A 104 -3.91 6.04 -6.80
C ALA A 104 -2.39 6.12 -6.61
N ALA A 105 -1.84 5.51 -5.55
CA ALA A 105 -0.40 5.43 -5.33
C ALA A 105 0.29 4.43 -6.28
N LEU A 106 -0.40 3.36 -6.71
CA LEU A 106 0.12 2.43 -7.74
C LEU A 106 -0.06 2.96 -9.17
N LEU A 107 -0.98 3.91 -9.40
CA LEU A 107 -1.37 4.34 -10.74
C LEU A 107 -0.24 4.98 -11.57
N PRO A 108 0.66 5.82 -11.03
CA PRO A 108 1.74 6.44 -11.81
C PRO A 108 2.68 5.39 -12.41
N PHE A 109 3.07 4.39 -11.62
CA PHE A 109 3.98 3.33 -12.06
C PHE A 109 3.40 2.50 -13.20
N TYR A 110 2.13 2.10 -13.10
CA TYR A 110 1.47 1.32 -14.16
C TYR A 110 1.19 2.13 -15.43
N LEU A 111 0.93 3.44 -15.31
CA LEU A 111 0.77 4.30 -16.47
C LEU A 111 2.09 4.48 -17.21
N ASP A 112 3.20 4.68 -16.49
CA ASP A 112 4.51 4.88 -17.11
C ASP A 112 5.05 3.58 -17.76
N HIS A 113 5.00 2.45 -17.04
CA HIS A 113 5.47 1.16 -17.56
C HIS A 113 4.49 0.48 -18.55
N GLY A 114 3.20 0.80 -18.48
CA GLY A 114 2.15 0.20 -19.32
C GLY A 114 2.00 0.85 -20.69
N LEU A 115 2.19 2.18 -20.80
CA LEU A 115 2.11 2.92 -22.07
C LEU A 115 3.36 2.74 -22.95
N ALA A 116 4.54 2.48 -22.35
CA ALA A 116 5.78 2.25 -23.10
C ALA A 116 5.79 0.95 -23.94
N ARG A 117 4.87 0.01 -23.68
CA ARG A 117 4.77 -1.28 -24.40
C ARG A 117 3.76 -1.27 -25.57
N TRP A 118 2.95 -0.21 -25.70
CA TRP A 118 1.89 -0.11 -26.73
C TRP A 118 2.05 1.12 -27.65
N GLY A 119 3.29 1.59 -27.84
CA GLY A 119 3.68 2.56 -28.87
C GLY A 119 4.43 1.91 -30.02
#